data_AF-A0A4U5PX08-F1
#
_entry.id   AF-A0A4U5PX08-F1
#
_cell.length_a   1.000
_cell.length_b   1.000
_cell.length_c   1.000
_cell.angle_alpha   90.00
_cell.angle_beta   90.00
_cell.angle_gamma   90.00
#
_symmetry.space_group_name_H-M   'P 1'
#
loop_
_entity.id
_entity.type
_entity.pdbx_description
1 polymer ?
#
loop_
_entity_poly.entity_id
_entity_poly.type
_entity_poly.pdbx_seq_one_letter_code
_entity_poly.pdbx_strand_id
1 'polypeptide(L)'
;MADGFFGYPFRRLFLSPPAYHEWSGSTALMDWLESPTSHIFKVNVPGFSKENIKVQVGDENILHIKGEGGKEETHEKDTVWHVAERGTRKKGFSREIELPENVKLDQIKAQVENGVLTIVVPKDTNPKQSKVRNINITSKL
;
A
#
# COMPACT_ATOMS: atom_id res chain seq x y z
N MET A 1 -6.19 37.93 -12.90
CA MET A 1 -6.27 38.09 -11.43
C MET A 1 -7.59 37.51 -10.97
N ALA A 2 -7.60 36.97 -9.74
CA ALA A 2 -8.69 36.34 -9.00
C ALA A 2 -9.01 34.87 -9.36
N ASP A 3 -8.35 34.00 -8.57
CA ASP A 3 -8.93 32.95 -7.73
C ASP A 3 -9.78 31.82 -8.33
N GLY A 4 -9.22 30.62 -8.13
CA GLY A 4 -9.91 29.33 -8.14
C GLY A 4 -9.11 28.28 -7.36
N PHE A 5 -8.47 28.68 -6.25
CA PHE A 5 -7.88 27.78 -5.26
C PHE A 5 -8.98 27.22 -4.35
N PHE A 6 -9.70 26.20 -4.83
CA PHE A 6 -10.42 25.28 -3.95
C PHE A 6 -9.85 23.88 -4.15
N GLY A 7 -9.24 23.40 -3.07
CA GLY A 7 -8.44 22.18 -3.02
C GLY A 7 -9.23 20.92 -3.31
N TYR A 8 -8.65 20.11 -4.19
CA TYR A 8 -8.90 18.68 -4.28
C TYR A 8 -7.58 17.98 -3.94
N PRO A 9 -7.55 17.04 -2.98
CA PRO A 9 -6.32 16.47 -2.42
C PRO A 9 -5.61 15.46 -3.34
N PHE A 10 -5.95 15.41 -4.64
CA PHE A 10 -5.46 14.39 -5.57
C PHE A 10 -4.84 14.93 -6.87
N ARG A 11 -4.54 16.24 -6.97
CA ARG A 11 -3.77 16.77 -8.12
C ARG A 11 -2.26 16.80 -7.85
N ARG A 12 -1.64 15.62 -7.90
CA ARG A 12 -0.30 15.44 -8.46
C ARG A 12 -0.40 14.44 -9.61
N LEU A 13 -1.01 14.88 -10.70
CA LEU A 13 -0.90 14.24 -12.01
C LEU A 13 -0.33 15.30 -12.96
N PHE A 14 0.66 14.89 -13.75
CA PHE A 14 1.41 15.63 -14.77
C PHE A 14 2.70 16.34 -14.29
N LEU A 15 3.84 15.66 -14.54
CA LEU A 15 5.26 16.06 -14.40
C LEU A 15 6.04 15.62 -13.14
N SER A 16 6.05 14.32 -12.86
CA SER A 16 7.13 13.64 -12.12
C SER A 16 7.27 12.20 -12.65
N PRO A 17 8.46 11.58 -12.64
CA PRO A 17 8.62 10.17 -13.02
C PRO A 17 7.65 9.31 -12.18
N PRO A 18 7.12 8.20 -12.74
CA PRO A 18 5.94 7.54 -12.16
C PRO A 18 6.22 7.13 -10.71
N ALA A 19 5.31 7.49 -9.80
CA ALA A 19 5.30 7.07 -8.40
C ALA A 19 5.06 5.56 -8.20
N TYR A 20 5.24 4.78 -9.26
CA TYR A 20 5.10 3.33 -9.33
C TYR A 20 6.24 2.79 -10.18
N HIS A 21 7.29 2.29 -9.54
CA HIS A 21 8.17 1.32 -10.19
C HIS A 21 7.53 -0.05 -10.00
N GLU A 22 6.60 -0.39 -10.89
CA GLU A 22 6.14 -1.78 -11.00
C GLU A 22 7.31 -2.59 -11.57
N TRP A 23 7.99 -3.33 -10.71
CA TRP A 23 8.83 -4.42 -11.21
C TRP A 23 7.89 -5.39 -11.93
N SER A 24 7.95 -5.32 -13.26
CA SER A 24 7.31 -6.23 -14.20
C SER A 24 7.31 -7.67 -13.67
N GLY A 25 6.13 -8.16 -13.28
CA GLY A 25 5.92 -9.55 -12.85
C GLY A 25 5.16 -9.77 -11.52
N SER A 26 4.79 -8.72 -10.78
CA SER A 26 4.11 -8.87 -9.49
C SER A 26 2.61 -9.15 -9.63
N THR A 27 2.18 -10.39 -9.37
CA THR A 27 0.75 -10.77 -9.32
C THR A 27 0.04 -10.39 -8.02
N ALA A 28 0.72 -9.65 -7.13
CA ALA A 28 0.18 -9.28 -5.83
C ALA A 28 -0.81 -8.12 -5.97
N LEU A 29 -2.01 -8.45 -6.45
CA LEU A 29 -3.16 -7.54 -6.49
C LEU A 29 -3.50 -7.11 -5.06
N MET A 30 -3.89 -5.84 -4.91
CA MET A 30 -4.13 -5.25 -3.60
C MET A 30 -5.39 -4.40 -3.59
N ASP A 31 -6.15 -4.54 -2.51
CA ASP A 31 -7.24 -3.64 -2.15
C ASP A 31 -6.83 -2.79 -0.94
N TRP A 32 -7.25 -1.52 -0.95
CA TRP A 32 -7.13 -0.61 0.18
C TRP A 32 -8.53 -0.15 0.62
N LEU A 33 -8.88 -0.47 1.85
CA LEU A 33 -10.12 -0.04 2.49
C LEU A 33 -9.81 0.91 3.65
N GLU A 34 -10.71 1.86 3.86
CA GLU A 34 -10.63 2.79 4.98
C GLU A 34 -11.91 2.71 5.81
N SER A 35 -11.73 2.49 7.11
CA SER A 35 -12.78 2.65 8.11
C SER A 35 -12.55 3.95 8.90
N PRO A 36 -13.51 4.38 9.73
CA PRO A 36 -13.30 5.53 10.62
C PRO A 36 -12.11 5.36 11.57
N THR A 37 -11.74 4.11 11.90
CA THR A 37 -10.73 3.79 12.92
C THR A 37 -9.43 3.21 12.36
N SER A 38 -9.39 2.78 11.10
CA SER A 38 -8.22 2.09 10.54
C SER A 38 -8.17 2.12 9.01
N HIS A 39 -6.96 2.03 8.46
CA HIS A 39 -6.73 1.58 7.08
C HIS A 39 -6.52 0.07 7.06
N ILE A 40 -7.05 -0.60 6.04
CA ILE A 40 -6.99 -2.06 5.88
C ILE A 40 -6.49 -2.34 4.47
N PHE A 41 -5.36 -3.03 4.36
CA PHE A 41 -4.80 -3.46 3.09
C PHE A 41 -4.99 -4.96 2.96
N LYS A 42 -5.48 -5.41 1.81
CA LYS A 42 -5.59 -6.84 1.46
C LYS A 42 -4.77 -7.11 0.23
N VAL A 43 -3.81 -8.00 0.32
CA VAL A 43 -2.89 -8.33 -0.78
C VAL A 43 -2.99 -9.81 -1.10
N ASN A 44 -3.22 -10.15 -2.36
CA ASN A 44 -3.23 -11.53 -2.82
C ASN A 44 -1.80 -12.07 -2.89
N VAL A 45 -1.50 -13.05 -2.04
CA VAL A 45 -0.18 -13.68 -1.90
C VAL A 45 -0.24 -15.22 -1.97
N PRO A 46 -1.01 -15.82 -2.91
CA PRO A 46 -1.13 -17.28 -2.98
C PRO A 46 0.22 -17.93 -3.31
N GLY A 47 0.60 -18.93 -2.53
CA GLY A 47 1.85 -19.67 -2.69
C GLY A 47 3.04 -19.10 -1.91
N PHE A 48 2.86 -18.01 -1.17
CA PHE A 48 3.87 -17.50 -0.22
C PHE A 48 3.56 -17.99 1.18
N SER A 49 4.58 -18.50 1.88
CA SER A 49 4.49 -18.77 3.31
C SER A 49 4.70 -17.47 4.09
N LYS A 50 4.25 -17.43 5.36
CA LYS A 50 4.38 -16.23 6.21
C LYS A 50 5.84 -15.81 6.41
N GLU A 51 6.77 -16.75 6.40
CA GLU A 51 8.21 -16.52 6.58
C GLU A 51 8.83 -15.82 5.37
N ASN A 52 8.22 -15.99 4.20
CA ASN A 52 8.68 -15.43 2.93
C ASN A 52 8.13 -14.01 2.68
N ILE A 53 7.25 -13.51 3.56
CA ILE A 53 6.63 -12.19 3.47
C ILE A 53 7.20 -11.30 4.57
N LYS A 54 7.71 -10.13 4.18
CA LYS A 54 8.20 -9.08 5.07
C LYS A 54 7.30 -7.86 4.93
N VAL A 55 6.83 -7.37 6.08
CA VAL A 55 6.04 -6.14 6.20
C VAL A 55 6.79 -5.21 7.14
N GLN A 56 7.15 -4.02 6.66
CA GLN A 56 7.96 -3.05 7.40
C GLN A 56 7.43 -1.65 7.15
N VAL A 57 7.55 -0.76 8.12
CA VAL A 57 7.35 0.67 7.91
C VAL A 57 8.71 1.33 7.96
N GLY A 58 9.09 1.99 6.86
CA GLY A 58 10.35 2.69 6.71
C GLY A 58 10.24 4.17 7.08
N ASP A 59 11.25 4.92 6.66
CA ASP A 59 11.25 6.38 6.77
C ASP A 59 10.06 6.99 6.02
N GLU A 60 9.65 8.20 6.42
CA GLU A 60 8.54 8.93 5.80
C GLU A 60 7.18 8.20 5.83
N ASN A 61 6.99 7.29 6.80
CA ASN A 61 5.71 6.59 7.01
C ASN A 61 5.33 5.65 5.85
N ILE A 62 6.33 5.12 5.13
CA ILE A 62 6.12 4.24 3.98
C ILE A 62 6.01 2.78 4.45
N LEU A 63 4.88 2.14 4.18
CA LEU A 63 4.65 0.71 4.37
C LEU A 63 5.22 -0.08 3.20
N HIS A 64 6.29 -0.82 3.45
CA HIS A 64 6.91 -1.76 2.52
C HIS A 64 6.36 -3.16 2.74
N ILE A 65 5.85 -3.77 1.67
CA ILE A 65 5.34 -5.15 1.65
C ILE A 65 6.13 -5.90 0.60
N LYS A 66 6.96 -6.85 1.03
CA LYS A 66 7.84 -7.61 0.15
C LYS A 66 7.63 -9.11 0.34
N GLY A 67 7.53 -9.86 -0.75
CA GLY A 67 7.57 -11.32 -0.75
C GLY A 67 8.73 -11.82 -1.59
N GLU A 68 9.55 -12.71 -1.04
CA GLU A 68 10.68 -13.33 -1.74
C GLU A 68 10.50 -14.85 -1.79
N GLY A 69 10.89 -15.51 -2.89
CA GLY A 69 10.93 -16.97 -2.93
C GLY A 69 9.56 -17.65 -3.11
N GLY A 70 8.73 -17.15 -4.03
CA GLY A 70 7.62 -17.96 -4.54
C GLY A 70 8.21 -19.23 -5.16
N LYS A 71 7.74 -20.41 -4.73
CA LYS A 71 8.18 -21.67 -5.33
C LYS A 71 7.88 -21.61 -6.83
N GLU A 72 8.92 -21.69 -7.65
CA GLU A 72 8.73 -22.10 -9.05
C GLU A 72 8.18 -23.53 -9.01
N GLU A 73 7.02 -23.74 -9.62
CA GLU A 73 6.54 -25.10 -9.89
C GLU A 73 7.52 -25.71 -10.90
N THR A 74 8.58 -26.36 -10.42
CA THR A 74 9.42 -27.22 -11.25
C THR A 74 8.60 -28.44 -11.60
N HIS A 75 8.10 -28.47 -12.83
CA HIS A 75 7.44 -29.65 -13.38
C HIS A 75 8.47 -30.71 -13.77
N GLU A 76 8.05 -31.97 -13.76
CA GLU A 76 8.84 -33.08 -14.27
C GLU A 76 9.19 -32.86 -15.74
N LYS A 77 10.34 -33.40 -16.16
CA LYS A 77 10.88 -33.20 -17.52
C LYS A 77 9.93 -33.65 -18.64
N ASP A 78 8.94 -34.49 -18.31
CA ASP A 78 7.97 -35.04 -19.25
C ASP A 78 6.60 -34.32 -19.24
N THR A 79 6.47 -33.20 -18.53
CA THR A 79 5.22 -32.42 -18.50
C THR A 79 5.25 -31.25 -19.49
N VAL A 80 4.20 -31.11 -20.30
CA VAL A 80 4.04 -30.00 -21.25
C VAL A 80 3.04 -28.98 -20.73
N TRP A 81 3.43 -27.72 -20.70
CA TRP A 81 2.52 -26.60 -20.43
C TRP A 81 1.67 -26.30 -21.67
N HIS A 82 0.35 -26.40 -21.54
CA HIS A 82 -0.56 -25.91 -22.57
C HIS A 82 -0.91 -24.43 -22.37
N VAL A 83 -1.09 -23.97 -21.12
CA VAL A 83 -1.39 -22.58 -20.74
C VAL A 83 -0.84 -22.31 -19.34
N ALA A 84 -0.32 -21.10 -19.09
CA ALA A 84 0.29 -20.75 -17.81
C ALA A 84 0.00 -19.30 -17.37
N GLU A 85 -1.26 -19.01 -17.05
CA GLU A 85 -1.73 -17.65 -16.69
C GLU A 85 -1.28 -17.19 -15.30
N ARG A 86 -1.08 -18.12 -14.36
CA ARG A 86 -0.81 -17.82 -12.94
C ARG A 86 0.60 -17.25 -12.68
N GLY A 87 1.40 -17.05 -13.72
CA GLY A 87 2.81 -16.66 -13.65
C GLY A 87 3.67 -17.79 -13.11
N THR A 88 4.31 -18.56 -13.99
CA THR A 88 5.14 -19.72 -13.64
C THR A 88 6.45 -19.35 -12.96
N ARG A 89 6.78 -18.06 -12.85
CA ARG A 89 8.01 -17.55 -12.24
C ARG A 89 7.69 -16.46 -11.22
N LYS A 90 7.12 -16.84 -10.07
CA LYS A 90 6.89 -15.90 -8.96
C LYS A 90 8.22 -15.57 -8.27
N LYS A 91 9.02 -14.72 -8.89
CA LYS A 91 10.32 -14.26 -8.35
C LYS A 91 10.19 -13.45 -7.07
N GLY A 92 8.99 -12.95 -6.78
CA GLY A 92 8.67 -12.17 -5.60
C GLY A 92 7.69 -11.06 -5.93
N PHE A 93 7.31 -10.30 -4.93
CA PHE A 93 6.54 -9.06 -5.09
C PHE A 93 7.10 -7.99 -4.17
N SER A 94 6.91 -6.73 -4.56
CA SER A 94 7.19 -5.56 -3.72
C SER A 94 6.09 -4.53 -3.93
N ARG A 95 5.58 -3.97 -2.84
CA ARG A 95 4.63 -2.86 -2.82
C ARG A 95 5.08 -1.86 -1.77
N GLU A 96 4.95 -0.58 -2.09
CA GLU A 96 5.25 0.52 -1.18
C GLU A 96 4.02 1.42 -1.14
N ILE A 97 3.61 1.78 0.07
CA ILE A 97 2.39 2.55 0.31
C ILE A 97 2.69 3.62 1.34
N GLU A 98 2.53 4.87 0.97
CA GLU A 98 2.64 5.98 1.91
C GLU A 98 1.42 5.99 2.84
N LEU A 99 1.65 5.84 4.15
CA LEU A 99 0.59 5.89 5.14
C LEU A 99 0.28 7.35 5.52
N PRO A 100 -0.98 7.70 5.82
CA PRO A 100 -1.33 9.01 6.36
C PRO A 100 -0.63 9.29 7.70
N GLU A 101 -0.37 10.57 8.01
CA GLU A 101 0.34 10.97 9.24
C GLU A 101 -0.38 10.56 10.55
N ASN A 102 -1.69 10.34 10.50
CA ASN A 102 -2.54 10.04 11.65
C ASN A 102 -2.71 8.53 11.89
N VAL A 103 -1.61 7.78 11.93
CA VAL A 103 -1.61 6.32 12.15
C VAL A 103 -0.77 5.92 13.36
N LYS A 104 -1.20 4.86 14.05
CA LYS A 104 -0.48 4.27 15.19
C LYS A 104 0.42 3.14 14.70
N LEU A 105 1.65 3.48 14.31
CA LEU A 105 2.62 2.54 13.75
C LEU A 105 2.90 1.33 14.65
N ASP A 106 3.00 1.54 15.96
CA ASP A 106 3.27 0.49 16.95
C ASP A 106 2.12 -0.53 17.08
N GLN A 107 0.94 -0.22 16.52
CA GLN A 107 -0.27 -1.04 16.62
C GLN A 107 -0.66 -1.69 15.30
N ILE A 108 0.20 -1.62 14.28
CA ILE A 108 -0.03 -2.29 13.01
C ILE A 108 -0.05 -3.81 13.25
N LYS A 109 -1.05 -4.47 12.66
CA LYS A 109 -1.19 -5.93 12.70
C LYS A 109 -1.23 -6.46 11.28
N ALA A 110 -0.57 -7.60 11.06
CA ALA A 110 -0.59 -8.30 9.78
C ALA A 110 -0.89 -9.78 10.01
N GLN A 111 -1.68 -10.36 9.12
CA GLN A 111 -1.99 -11.80 9.11
C GLN A 111 -2.10 -12.31 7.67
N VAL A 112 -1.75 -13.57 7.46
CA VAL A 112 -1.96 -14.25 6.18
C VAL A 112 -2.93 -15.39 6.41
N GLU A 113 -4.03 -15.39 5.69
CA GLU A 113 -5.05 -16.42 5.76
C GLU A 113 -5.55 -16.74 4.35
N ASN A 114 -5.65 -18.02 3.99
CA ASN A 114 -6.16 -18.48 2.68
C ASN A 114 -5.48 -17.80 1.47
N GLY A 115 -4.19 -17.51 1.56
CA GLY A 115 -3.42 -16.87 0.48
C GLY A 115 -3.64 -15.36 0.36
N VAL A 116 -4.26 -14.71 1.35
CA VAL A 116 -4.46 -13.26 1.41
C VAL A 116 -3.75 -12.69 2.64
N LEU A 117 -2.86 -11.72 2.41
CA LEU A 117 -2.23 -10.92 3.45
C LEU A 117 -3.16 -9.76 3.79
N THR A 118 -3.59 -9.67 5.05
CA THR A 118 -4.37 -8.56 5.58
C THR A 118 -3.51 -7.76 6.55
N ILE A 119 -3.36 -6.46 6.30
CA ILE A 119 -2.63 -5.51 7.15
C ILE A 119 -3.62 -4.48 7.66
N VAL A 120 -3.71 -4.33 8.97
CA VAL A 120 -4.58 -3.36 9.64
C VAL A 120 -3.70 -2.30 10.28
N VAL A 121 -3.90 -1.05 9.86
CA VAL A 121 -3.18 0.14 10.33
C VAL A 121 -4.18 1.01 11.10
N PRO A 122 -4.17 0.98 12.45
CA PRO A 122 -5.07 1.80 13.24
C PRO A 122 -4.77 3.29 13.08
N LYS A 123 -5.83 4.10 13.02
CA LYS A 123 -5.73 5.56 13.01
C LYS A 123 -5.49 6.08 14.42
N ASP A 124 -4.76 7.18 14.52
CA ASP A 124 -4.74 7.96 15.73
C ASP A 124 -6.03 8.77 15.85
N THR A 125 -6.91 8.33 16.74
CA THR A 125 -8.18 8.98 17.04
C THR A 125 -8.02 10.23 17.90
N ASN A 126 -6.79 10.55 18.33
CA ASN A 126 -6.49 11.80 18.99
C ASN A 126 -6.17 12.84 17.92
N PRO A 127 -7.12 13.71 17.52
CA PRO A 127 -6.78 14.76 16.57
C PRO A 127 -5.71 15.62 17.23
N LYS A 128 -4.50 15.69 16.65
CA LYS A 128 -3.72 16.92 16.74
C LYS A 128 -4.68 17.98 16.20
N GLN A 129 -5.32 18.74 17.08
CA GLN A 129 -6.23 19.81 16.69
C GLN A 129 -5.50 20.59 15.60
N SER A 130 -5.99 20.52 14.36
CA SER A 130 -5.64 21.55 13.41
C SER A 130 -6.07 22.82 14.13
N LYS A 131 -5.10 23.67 14.50
CA LYS A 131 -5.40 24.96 15.12
C LYS A 131 -6.13 25.74 14.05
N VAL A 132 -7.44 25.57 13.97
CA VAL A 132 -8.32 26.39 13.15
C VAL A 132 -8.16 27.78 13.74
N ARG A 133 -7.27 28.57 13.13
CA ARG A 133 -7.11 29.98 13.46
C ARG A 133 -8.21 30.71 12.70
N ASN A 134 -9.22 31.15 13.43
CA ASN A 134 -10.15 32.14 12.91
C ASN A 134 -9.34 33.42 12.66
N ILE A 135 -9.24 33.82 11.40
CA ILE A 135 -8.64 35.11 11.02
C ILE A 135 -9.78 36.12 10.96
N ASN A 136 -9.72 37.14 11.83
CA ASN A 136 -10.68 38.24 11.79
C ASN A 136 -10.46 39.06 10.52
N ILE A 137 -11.49 39.17 9.69
CA ILE A 137 -11.48 40.03 8.50
C ILE A 137 -11.74 41.47 8.96
N THR A 138 -10.79 42.37 8.70
CA THR A 138 -10.90 43.81 9.02
C THR A 138 -10.97 44.60 7.72
N SER A 139 -11.81 45.65 7.67
CA SER A 139 -12.05 46.46 6.45
C SER A 139 -10.90 47.42 6.09
N LYS A 140 -9.78 47.36 6.81
CA LYS A 140 -8.60 48.19 6.58
C LYS A 140 -7.35 47.36 6.86
N LEU A 141 -6.42 47.36 5.90
CA LEU A 141 -5.05 46.84 6.05
C LEU A 141 -4.23 47.78 6.93
#